data_AF-A0AAJ2R8S4-F1
#
_entry.id   AF-A0AAJ2R8S4-F1
#
_cell.length_a   1.000
_cell.length_b   1.000
_cell.length_c   1.000
_cell.angle_alpha   90.00
_cell.angle_beta   90.00
_cell.angle_gamma   90.00
#
_symmetry.space_group_name_H-M   'P 1'
#
loop_
_entity.id
_entity.type
_entity.pdbx_description
1 polymer ?
#
loop_
_entity_poly.entity_id
_entity_poly.type
_entity_poly.pdbx_seq_one_letter_code
_entity_poly.pdbx_strand_id
1 'polypeptide(L)'
;MSEVKFPYQGWVLTPSFKPVETTFTGCKYGRDWHDADGKKAYFIANIFRSKGDAIANGREILVKQQTDLDKKQANIEKRRAALDKASA
;
A
#
# COMPACT_ATOMS: atom_id res chain seq x y z
N MET A 1 19.17 12.44 1.74
CA MET A 1 18.86 11.01 1.54
C MET A 1 20.07 10.38 0.90
N SER A 2 20.69 9.41 1.56
CA SER A 2 21.91 8.75 1.13
C SER A 2 21.75 8.17 -0.27
N GLU A 3 22.76 8.34 -1.14
CA GLU A 3 22.82 7.68 -2.44
C GLU A 3 22.62 6.17 -2.25
N VAL A 4 21.48 5.67 -2.72
CA VAL A 4 21.19 4.25 -2.72
C VAL A 4 22.12 3.62 -3.76
N LYS A 5 23.04 2.76 -3.30
CA LYS A 5 23.92 2.00 -4.19
C LYS A 5 23.17 0.78 -4.72
N PHE A 6 23.02 0.71 -6.03
CA PHE A 6 22.51 -0.47 -6.71
C PHE A 6 23.65 -1.48 -6.99
N PRO A 7 23.39 -2.79 -7.05
CA PRO A 7 22.12 -3.43 -6.69
C PRO A 7 21.95 -3.57 -5.17
N TYR A 8 20.70 -3.57 -4.70
CA TYR A 8 20.39 -3.85 -3.29
C TYR A 8 19.10 -4.67 -3.15
N GLN A 9 18.93 -5.37 -2.02
CA GLN A 9 17.72 -6.11 -1.71
C GLN A 9 16.75 -5.26 -0.90
N GLY A 10 15.47 -5.33 -1.24
CA GLY A 10 14.39 -4.72 -0.48
C GLY A 10 13.14 -5.58 -0.50
N TRP A 11 12.18 -5.22 0.34
CA TRP A 11 10.91 -5.90 0.45
C TRP A 11 9.81 -5.05 -0.16
N VAL A 12 8.94 -5.64 -0.96
CA VAL A 12 7.77 -4.96 -1.53
C VAL A 12 6.51 -5.66 -1.09
N LEU A 13 5.48 -4.90 -0.76
CA LEU A 13 4.16 -5.44 -0.50
C LEU A 13 3.40 -5.56 -1.82
N THR A 14 3.09 -6.79 -2.24
CA THR A 14 2.29 -7.02 -3.45
C THR A 14 0.82 -6.64 -3.23
N PRO A 15 0.03 -6.42 -4.30
CA PRO A 15 -1.41 -6.15 -4.17
C PRO A 15 -2.19 -7.25 -3.43
N SER A 16 -1.68 -8.48 -3.42
CA SER A 16 -2.24 -9.60 -2.64
C SER A 16 -1.81 -9.61 -1.17
N PHE A 17 -1.25 -8.52 -0.65
CA PHE A 17 -0.73 -8.39 0.72
C PHE A 17 0.35 -9.42 1.08
N LYS A 18 1.08 -9.90 0.08
CA LYS A 18 2.24 -10.79 0.28
C LYS A 18 3.52 -9.97 0.18
N PRO A 19 4.33 -9.89 1.25
CA PRO A 19 5.66 -9.28 1.17
C PRO A 19 6.58 -10.19 0.36
N VAL A 20 7.23 -9.62 -0.65
CA VAL A 20 8.15 -10.32 -1.54
C VAL A 20 9.50 -9.62 -1.48
N GLU A 21 10.57 -10.39 -1.29
CA GLU A 21 11.93 -9.88 -1.41
C GLU A 21 12.28 -9.69 -2.88
N THR A 22 12.88 -8.56 -3.21
CA THR A 22 13.16 -8.16 -4.58
C THR A 22 14.50 -7.44 -4.64
N THR A 23 15.30 -7.79 -5.65
CA THR A 23 16.56 -7.12 -5.94
C THR A 23 16.29 -5.92 -6.85
N PHE A 24 16.71 -4.74 -6.40
CA PHE A 24 16.65 -3.52 -7.17
C PHE A 24 17.99 -3.27 -7.83
N THR A 25 17.99 -3.11 -9.15
CA THR A 25 19.22 -3.05 -9.97
C THR A 25 19.48 -1.66 -10.55
N GLY A 26 18.51 -0.75 -10.49
CA GLY A 26 18.68 0.63 -10.95
C GLY A 26 17.47 1.51 -10.64
N CYS A 27 17.42 2.67 -11.28
CA CYS A 27 16.30 3.60 -11.21
C CYS A 27 15.64 3.76 -12.59
N LYS A 28 14.33 4.03 -12.60
CA LYS A 28 13.52 4.21 -13.81
C LYS A 28 12.53 5.33 -13.58
N TYR A 29 12.32 6.25 -14.53
CA TYR A 29 11.39 7.40 -14.35
C TYR A 29 11.79 8.43 -13.26
N GLY A 30 13.04 8.42 -12.79
CA GLY A 30 13.55 9.36 -11.78
C GLY A 30 14.18 8.65 -10.59
N ARG A 31 14.64 9.44 -9.60
CA ARG A 31 15.33 8.91 -8.40
C ARG A 31 14.40 8.22 -7.39
N ASP A 32 13.10 8.47 -7.47
CA ASP A 32 12.11 7.92 -6.54
C ASP A 32 11.52 6.58 -6.98
N TRP A 33 11.95 6.05 -8.12
CA TRP A 33 11.42 4.84 -8.71
C TRP A 33 12.56 3.89 -9.02
N HIS A 34 12.58 2.76 -8.32
CA HIS A 34 13.63 1.77 -8.44
C HIS A 34 13.14 0.61 -9.29
N ASP A 35 13.99 0.17 -10.21
CA ASP A 35 13.74 -0.93 -11.12
C ASP A 35 14.15 -2.26 -10.49
N ALA A 36 13.23 -3.22 -10.54
CA ALA A 36 13.44 -4.60 -10.17
C ALA A 36 13.62 -5.44 -11.44
N ASP A 37 14.88 -5.80 -11.70
CA ASP A 37 15.27 -6.77 -12.73
C ASP A 37 14.66 -6.48 -14.13
N GLY A 38 14.66 -5.20 -14.52
CA GLY A 38 14.22 -4.70 -15.83
C GLY A 38 12.71 -4.72 -16.10
N LYS A 39 11.92 -5.39 -15.25
CA LYS A 39 10.52 -5.76 -15.54
C LYS A 39 9.49 -4.90 -14.80
N LYS A 40 9.80 -4.44 -13.59
CA LYS A 40 8.87 -3.67 -12.76
C LYS A 40 9.59 -2.55 -12.02
N ALA A 41 9.01 -1.35 -12.04
CA ALA A 41 9.48 -0.25 -11.22
C ALA A 41 8.60 -0.10 -9.98
N TYR A 42 9.22 0.14 -8.84
CA TYR A 42 8.57 0.38 -7.56
C TYR A 42 8.93 1.77 -7.06
N PHE A 43 7.93 2.49 -6.58
CA PHE A 43 8.16 3.76 -5.91
C PHE A 43 8.90 3.51 -4.58
N ILE A 44 9.90 4.33 -4.26
CA ILE A 44 10.79 4.14 -3.11
C ILE A 44 10.03 4.05 -1.79
N ALA A 45 8.92 4.77 -1.65
CA ALA A 45 8.09 4.70 -0.44
C ALA A 45 7.38 3.35 -0.24
N ASN A 46 7.32 2.51 -1.28
CA ASN A 46 6.78 1.14 -1.24
C ASN A 46 7.88 0.07 -1.17
N ILE A 47 9.14 0.48 -0.97
CA ILE A 47 10.28 -0.42 -0.80
C ILE A 47 10.72 -0.38 0.66
N PHE A 48 10.59 -1.51 1.32
CA PHE A 48 10.84 -1.67 2.74
C PHE A 48 12.20 -2.32 2.99
N ARG A 49 12.84 -1.96 4.11
CA ARG A 49 14.14 -2.53 4.49
C ARG A 49 14.03 -3.95 5.02
N SER A 50 12.88 -4.29 5.60
CA SER A 50 12.62 -5.61 6.15
C SER A 50 11.23 -6.12 5.77
N LYS A 51 11.06 -7.44 5.84
CA LYS A 51 9.75 -8.09 5.74
C LYS A 51 8.77 -7.57 6.79
N GLY A 52 9.26 -7.28 8.00
CA GLY A 52 8.46 -6.76 9.11
C GLY A 52 7.85 -5.41 8.79
N ASP A 53 8.64 -4.50 8.23
CA ASP A 53 8.18 -3.16 7.82
C ASP A 53 7.12 -3.24 6.71
N ALA A 54 7.30 -4.12 5.73
CA ALA A 54 6.32 -4.35 4.67
C ALA A 54 4.98 -4.88 5.22
N ILE A 55 5.04 -5.77 6.22
CA ILE A 55 3.84 -6.30 6.90
C ILE A 55 3.18 -5.21 7.75
N ALA A 56 3.95 -4.41 8.48
CA ALA A 56 3.43 -3.32 9.30
C ALA A 56 2.68 -2.30 8.42
N ASN A 57 3.27 -1.90 7.30
CA ASN A 57 2.62 -1.03 6.33
C ASN A 57 1.34 -1.66 5.76
N GLY A 58 1.37 -2.96 5.44
CA GLY A 58 0.18 -3.69 5.00
C GLY A 58 -0.95 -3.67 6.03
N ARG A 59 -0.63 -3.77 7.33
CA ARG A 59 -1.62 -3.65 8.41
C ARG A 59 -2.21 -2.24 8.47
N GLU A 60 -1.41 -1.19 8.33
CA GLU A 60 -1.89 0.19 8.29
C GLU A 60 -2.84 0.43 7.12
N ILE A 61 -2.54 -0.12 5.94
CA ILE A 61 -3.43 -0.06 4.77
C ILE A 61 -4.78 -0.73 5.09
N LEU A 62 -4.78 -1.91 5.71
CA LEU A 62 -6.01 -2.61 6.09
C LEU A 62 -6.84 -1.82 7.11
N VAL A 63 -6.19 -1.20 8.11
CA VAL A 63 -6.87 -0.33 9.09
C VAL A 63 -7.55 0.85 8.40
N LYS A 64 -6.86 1.48 7.43
CA LYS A 64 -7.44 2.58 6.65
C LYS A 64 -8.63 2.12 5.83
N GLN A 65 -8.51 0.99 5.14
CA GLN A 65 -9.61 0.40 4.36
C GLN A 65 -10.83 0.11 5.24
N GLN A 66 -10.61 -0.48 6.42
CA GLN A 66 -11.69 -0.76 7.37
C GLN A 66 -12.37 0.53 7.82
N THR A 67 -11.60 1.56 8.18
CA THR A 67 -12.14 2.87 8.59
C THR A 67 -13.01 3.51 7.49
N ASP A 68 -12.59 3.41 6.23
CA ASP A 68 -13.37 3.91 5.10
C ASP A 68 -14.65 3.10 4.87
N LEU A 69 -14.61 1.78 5.08
CA LEU A 69 -15.80 0.92 5.04
C LEU A 69 -16.79 1.25 6.17
N ASP A 70 -16.30 1.46 7.39
CA ASP A 70 -17.15 1.82 8.54
C ASP A 70 -17.88 3.14 8.30
N LYS A 71 -17.19 4.15 7.76
CA LYS A 71 -17.82 5.43 7.38
C LYS A 71 -18.91 5.25 6.32
N LYS A 72 -18.67 4.39 5.32
CA LYS A 72 -19.68 4.09 4.28
C LYS A 72 -20.87 3.38 4.88
N GLN A 73 -20.64 2.42 5.77
CA GLN A 73 -21.70 1.69 6.46
C GLN A 73 -22.59 2.62 7.30
N ALA A 74 -21.98 3.50 8.11
CA ALA A 74 -22.72 4.49 8.90
C ALA A 74 -23.56 5.44 8.02
N ASN A 75 -23.06 5.81 6.84
CA ASN A 75 -23.82 6.63 5.89
C ASN A 75 -24.99 5.87 5.25
N ILE A 76 -24.83 4.57 4.97
CA ILE A 76 -25.91 3.71 4.48
C ILE A 76 -27.01 3.61 5.53
N GLU A 77 -26.67 3.42 6.80
CA GLU A 77 -27.62 3.34 7.91
C GLU A 77 -28.40 4.63 8.09
N LYS A 78 -27.72 5.80 8.01
CA LYS A 78 -28.40 7.11 8.04
C LYS A 78 -29.43 7.25 6.91
N ARG A 79 -29.10 6.78 5.70
CA ARG A 79 -30.01 6.82 4.55
C ARG A 79 -31.19 5.86 4.72
N ARG A 80 -30.96 4.67 5.29
CA ARG A 80 -32.03 3.72 5.64
C ARG A 80 -33.01 4.33 6.64
N ALA A 81 -32.51 4.88 7.75
CA ALA A 81 -33.35 5.54 8.76
C ALA A 81 -34.16 6.71 8.19
N ALA A 82 -33.60 7.47 7.24
CA ALA A 82 -34.32 8.54 6.56
C ALA A 82 -35.48 8.02 5.70
N LEU A 83 -35.30 6.88 5.02
CA LEU A 83 -36.37 6.22 4.26
C LEU A 83 -37.44 5.66 5.19
N ASP A 84 -37.04 4.95 6.25
CA ASP A 84 -37.97 4.37 7.23
C ASP A 84 -38.86 5.46 7.85
N LYS A 85 -38.27 6.62 8.19
CA LYS A 85 -39.01 7.79 8.69
C LYS A 85 -39.95 8.40 7.65
N ALA A 86 -39.61 8.36 6.37
CA ALA A 86 -40.45 8.90 5.30
C ALA A 86 -41.62 7.98 4.94
N SER A 87 -41.51 6.68 5.23
CA SER A 87 -42.55 5.67 5.01
C SER A 87 -43.45 5.42 6.23
N ALA A 88 -43.14 6.01 7.38
CA ALA A 88 -43.93 5.94 8.61
C ALA A 88 -44.86 7.15 8.74
#